data_AF-A0A2N2PEC3-F1
#
_entry.id   AF-A0A2N2PEC3-F1
#
_cell.length_a   1.000
_cell.length_b   1.000
_cell.length_c   1.000
_cell.angle_alpha   90.00
_cell.angle_beta   90.00
_cell.angle_gamma   90.00
#
_symmetry.space_group_name_H-M   'P 1'
#
loop_
_entity.id
_entity.type
_entity.pdbx_description
1 polymer ?
#
loop_
_entity_poly.entity_id
_entity_poly.type
_entity_poly.pdbx_seq_one_letter_code
_entity_poly.pdbx_strand_id
1 'polypeptide(L)'
;MNQVVLLDREFRKYAALDGLLTVKDLSWDLPGGPKRAELELAGKLEYHLERVLDLLRFGVEVYCEHGEVIWGGYVHGVTLQKGVQRFSLSLDGYANRVAVRYESLSGRATWETAAAVSGFVEDSQGVAAFGQKEWIGFLPRATPGEALAAALSWLKEKGQFQKTIESGTNSDEKIIIDCRGWWDTLGWKFYRQDGGFLGYLIEGKLESVFGRYSSAAKIGQKFLVPAGGLSTFETWVRMGKTGEPTDQIVFEIAADNSGVPGAAVLASGTLAGAELTGGLNWVGCMLSAAALAAGGVYWLVVRRSGALDANHYYVVQVDEGAGYANGELRGWNGSAWVLQAGDMGFAVLGGKETSEQIKLIAGAGGQFLKGVRVIDASGVQGRLWRPLERSCLEEITDLLNVGTLSGRKLDAAVDGQRNLVIWERKEDPEWRMDENGKLWTLAGAEWGAWMDWIGGVAVTGWGEISII
;
A
#
# COMPACT_ATOMS: atom_id res chain seq x y z
N MET A 1 9.48 38.28 -5.56
CA MET A 1 10.35 37.28 -6.21
C MET A 1 10.38 36.05 -5.32
N ASN A 2 10.12 34.85 -5.86
CA ASN A 2 10.04 33.63 -5.06
C ASN A 2 11.40 33.30 -4.42
N GLN A 3 11.40 33.02 -3.13
CA GLN A 3 12.61 32.68 -2.40
C GLN A 3 12.79 31.16 -2.37
N VAL A 4 13.96 30.68 -2.81
CA VAL A 4 14.32 29.26 -2.72
C VAL A 4 15.17 29.03 -1.48
N VAL A 5 14.80 28.02 -0.69
CA VAL A 5 15.55 27.57 0.48
C VAL A 5 15.93 26.11 0.30
N LEU A 6 17.23 25.83 0.43
CA LEU A 6 17.73 24.46 0.52
C LEU A 6 17.80 24.02 1.97
N LEU A 7 17.46 22.76 2.21
CA LEU A 7 17.60 22.08 3.48
C LEU A 7 18.57 20.92 3.30
N ASP A 8 19.47 20.71 4.25
CA ASP A 8 20.32 19.52 4.28
C ASP A 8 19.49 18.24 4.47
N ARG A 9 20.18 17.10 4.46
CA ARG A 9 19.56 15.77 4.61
C ARG A 9 18.91 15.57 5.99
N GLU A 10 19.21 16.44 6.96
CA GLU A 10 18.59 16.48 8.28
C GLU A 10 17.56 17.62 8.41
N PHE A 11 17.16 18.22 7.29
CA PHE A 11 16.18 19.30 7.18
C PHE A 11 16.57 20.61 7.87
N ARG A 12 17.87 20.89 8.03
CA ARG A 12 18.40 22.16 8.53
C ARG A 12 18.69 23.07 7.35
N LYS A 13 18.52 24.37 7.53
CA LYS A 13 18.77 25.34 6.46
C LYS A 13 20.22 25.26 5.94
N TYR A 14 20.37 25.04 4.63
CA TYR A 14 21.67 25.00 3.96
C TYR A 14 21.97 26.35 3.29
N ALA A 15 22.66 27.23 4.01
CA ALA A 15 22.87 28.62 3.59
C ALA A 15 23.93 28.84 2.50
N ALA A 16 24.69 27.81 2.11
CA ALA A 16 25.87 27.98 1.26
C ALA A 16 25.55 28.37 -0.20
N LEU A 17 24.29 28.26 -0.62
CA LEU A 17 23.77 28.63 -1.94
C LEU A 17 22.59 29.61 -1.87
N ASP A 18 22.35 30.22 -0.70
CA ASP A 18 21.27 31.19 -0.51
C ASP A 18 21.40 32.36 -1.50
N GLY A 19 20.29 32.72 -2.15
CA GLY A 19 20.24 33.83 -3.11
C GLY A 19 20.88 33.56 -4.47
N LEU A 20 21.49 32.39 -4.68
CA LEU A 20 22.07 32.00 -5.97
C LEU A 20 21.13 31.18 -6.85
N LEU A 21 20.05 30.65 -6.29
CA LEU A 21 19.09 29.80 -7.00
C LEU A 21 17.95 30.63 -7.58
N THR A 22 17.65 30.38 -8.85
CA THR A 22 16.50 30.96 -9.55
C THR A 22 15.55 29.86 -9.98
N VAL A 23 14.26 30.05 -9.74
CA VAL A 23 13.21 29.13 -10.19
C VAL A 23 13.03 29.30 -11.69
N LYS A 24 13.09 28.20 -12.45
CA LYS A 24 12.81 28.18 -13.89
C LYS A 24 11.43 27.64 -14.19
N ASP A 25 11.07 26.56 -13.52
CA ASP A 25 9.78 25.89 -13.70
C ASP A 25 9.31 25.28 -12.38
N LEU A 26 8.00 25.32 -12.14
CA LEU A 26 7.33 24.64 -11.04
C LEU A 26 6.08 23.96 -11.60
N SER A 27 5.86 22.72 -11.19
CA SER A 27 4.68 21.96 -11.56
C SER A 27 4.08 21.22 -10.37
N TRP A 28 2.77 21.04 -10.44
CA TRP A 28 1.94 20.32 -9.48
C TRP A 28 1.06 19.33 -10.22
N ASP A 29 0.66 18.26 -9.54
CA ASP A 29 -0.22 17.22 -10.09
C ASP A 29 -0.99 16.53 -8.97
N LEU A 30 -2.16 15.97 -9.30
CA LEU A 30 -2.93 15.13 -8.39
C LEU A 30 -2.99 13.69 -8.90
N PRO A 31 -2.77 12.69 -8.03
CA PRO A 31 -2.35 12.84 -6.63
C PRO A 31 -0.86 13.23 -6.51
N GLY A 32 -0.52 13.95 -5.45
CA GLY A 32 0.85 14.20 -5.00
C GLY A 32 1.17 15.63 -4.60
N GLY A 33 0.53 16.60 -5.23
CA GLY A 33 0.79 18.02 -5.00
C GLY A 33 2.00 18.49 -5.80
N PRO A 34 3.02 19.11 -5.17
CA PRO A 34 4.28 19.44 -5.84
C PRO A 34 4.84 18.24 -6.62
N LYS A 35 5.08 18.39 -7.92
CA LYS A 35 5.55 17.30 -8.80
C LYS A 35 7.02 17.47 -9.18
N ARG A 36 7.33 18.52 -9.93
CA ARG A 36 8.68 18.81 -10.42
C ARG A 36 8.98 20.30 -10.26
N ALA A 37 10.22 20.60 -9.90
CA ALA A 37 10.76 21.95 -9.98
C ALA A 37 12.13 21.91 -10.67
N GLU A 38 12.37 22.90 -11.52
CA GLU A 38 13.66 23.11 -12.16
C GLU A 38 14.25 24.42 -11.62
N LEU A 39 15.44 24.33 -11.02
CA LEU A 39 16.16 25.47 -10.49
C LEU A 39 17.46 25.66 -11.26
N GLU A 40 17.84 26.90 -11.50
CA GLU A 40 19.14 27.25 -12.08
C GLU A 40 19.99 27.97 -11.03
N LEU A 41 21.22 27.47 -10.82
CA LEU A 41 22.19 28.09 -9.94
C LEU A 41 23.02 29.12 -10.71
N ALA A 42 23.02 30.36 -10.25
CA ALA A 42 23.86 31.42 -10.78
C ALA A 42 25.32 31.26 -10.35
N GLY A 43 26.25 31.57 -11.26
CA GLY A 43 27.69 31.53 -11.00
C GLY A 43 28.42 30.56 -11.93
N LYS A 44 29.75 30.58 -11.86
CA LYS A 44 30.60 29.66 -12.65
C LYS A 44 30.65 28.29 -11.99
N LEU A 45 30.67 27.23 -12.80
CA LEU A 45 30.70 25.83 -12.36
C LEU A 45 31.89 25.51 -11.45
N GLU A 46 33.05 26.08 -11.75
CA GLU A 46 34.30 25.86 -11.02
C GLU A 46 34.21 26.21 -9.53
N TYR A 47 33.33 27.12 -9.14
CA TYR A 47 33.19 27.54 -7.74
C TYR A 47 32.21 26.68 -6.93
N HIS A 48 31.34 25.92 -7.60
CA HIS A 48 30.21 25.25 -6.95
C HIS A 48 30.20 23.73 -7.12
N LEU A 49 31.08 23.17 -7.97
CA LEU A 49 31.07 21.77 -8.37
C LEU A 49 30.90 20.77 -7.21
N GLU A 50 31.78 20.83 -6.19
CA GLU A 50 31.74 19.89 -5.07
C GLU A 50 30.43 19.99 -4.27
N ARG A 51 29.96 21.22 -4.02
CA ARG A 51 28.73 21.46 -3.27
C ARG A 51 27.52 20.93 -4.01
N VAL A 52 27.48 21.19 -5.32
CA VAL A 52 26.37 20.86 -6.19
C VAL A 52 26.21 19.34 -6.35
N LEU A 53 27.32 18.60 -6.44
CA LEU A 53 27.28 17.14 -6.51
C LEU A 53 26.82 16.47 -5.21
N ASP A 54 26.93 17.15 -4.06
CA ASP A 54 26.43 16.66 -2.78
C ASP A 54 24.96 17.01 -2.52
N LEU A 55 24.28 17.75 -3.40
CA LEU A 55 22.90 18.19 -3.14
C LEU A 55 21.86 17.07 -3.22
N LEU A 56 22.18 15.87 -3.72
CA LEU A 56 21.19 14.81 -3.84
C LEU A 56 20.50 14.54 -2.49
N ARG A 57 19.16 14.48 -2.54
CA ARG A 57 18.22 14.33 -1.42
C ARG A 57 18.11 15.53 -0.47
N PHE A 58 18.81 16.64 -0.73
CA PHE A 58 18.57 17.88 0.01
C PHE A 58 17.12 18.30 -0.17
N GLY A 59 16.50 18.80 0.89
CA GLY A 59 15.15 19.36 0.81
C GLY A 59 15.16 20.69 0.08
N VAL A 60 14.06 20.99 -0.61
CA VAL A 60 13.85 22.23 -1.33
C VAL A 60 12.48 22.77 -0.96
N GLU A 61 12.46 24.03 -0.55
CA GLU A 61 11.23 24.78 -0.27
C GLU A 61 11.26 26.08 -1.08
N VAL A 62 10.19 26.33 -1.83
CA VAL A 62 9.99 27.59 -2.55
C VAL A 62 8.89 28.37 -1.85
N TYR A 63 9.23 29.60 -1.47
CA TYR A 63 8.37 30.50 -0.73
C TYR A 63 7.78 31.56 -1.65
N CYS A 64 6.50 31.87 -1.45
CA CYS A 64 5.87 33.06 -2.04
C CYS A 64 6.33 34.33 -1.30
N GLU A 65 5.91 35.49 -1.82
CA GLU A 65 6.24 36.80 -1.22
C GLU A 65 5.66 37.00 0.19
N HIS A 66 4.62 36.23 0.55
CA HIS A 66 3.98 36.26 1.87
C HIS A 66 4.65 35.31 2.88
N GLY A 67 5.69 34.57 2.48
CA GLY A 67 6.43 33.67 3.38
C GLY A 67 5.81 32.28 3.56
N GLU A 68 4.85 31.90 2.71
CA GLU A 68 4.29 30.55 2.69
C GLU A 68 5.00 29.65 1.67
N VAL A 69 5.15 28.36 2.00
CA VAL A 69 5.74 27.36 1.10
C VAL A 69 4.71 26.99 0.03
N ILE A 70 5.00 27.31 -1.22
CA ILE A 70 4.14 27.01 -2.38
C ILE A 70 4.58 25.76 -3.13
N TRP A 71 5.85 25.35 -2.97
CA TRP A 71 6.37 24.12 -3.56
C TRP A 71 7.40 23.50 -2.60
N GLY A 72 7.26 22.21 -2.33
CA GLY A 72 8.11 21.48 -1.40
C GLY A 72 8.52 20.12 -1.96
N GLY A 73 9.81 19.82 -1.93
CA GLY A 73 10.34 18.59 -2.48
C GLY A 73 11.79 18.35 -2.09
N TYR A 74 12.48 17.55 -2.89
CA TYR A 74 13.89 17.23 -2.72
C TYR A 74 14.64 17.33 -4.03
N VAL A 75 15.95 17.55 -3.95
CA VAL A 75 16.86 17.49 -5.10
C VAL A 75 17.00 16.04 -5.55
N HIS A 76 16.46 15.73 -6.72
CA HIS A 76 16.48 14.39 -7.30
C HIS A 76 17.68 14.19 -8.21
N GLY A 77 18.08 15.23 -8.94
CA GLY A 77 19.20 15.18 -9.86
C GLY A 77 19.83 16.55 -10.07
N VAL A 78 21.06 16.52 -10.57
CA VAL A 78 21.80 17.72 -10.93
C VAL A 78 22.45 17.53 -12.28
N THR A 79 22.30 18.54 -13.14
CA THR A 79 22.88 18.58 -14.47
C THR A 79 23.83 19.77 -14.57
N LEU A 80 25.07 19.48 -14.94
CA LEU A 80 26.14 20.43 -15.16
C LEU A 80 26.39 20.54 -16.66
N GLN A 81 26.28 21.75 -17.20
CA GLN A 81 26.57 22.02 -18.60
C GLN A 81 27.80 22.92 -18.69
N LYS A 82 28.80 22.49 -19.46
CA LYS A 82 30.01 23.27 -19.76
C LYS A 82 30.37 23.12 -21.24
N GLY A 83 30.16 24.18 -22.01
CA GLY A 83 30.24 24.08 -23.46
C GLY A 83 29.23 23.05 -23.96
N VAL A 84 29.66 22.23 -24.92
CA VAL A 84 28.83 21.15 -25.50
C VAL A 84 28.63 19.95 -24.57
N GLN A 85 29.37 19.84 -23.47
CA GLN A 85 29.26 18.68 -22.57
C GLN A 85 28.21 18.92 -21.50
N ARG A 86 27.33 17.94 -21.31
CA ARG A 86 26.33 17.88 -20.25
C ARG A 86 26.57 16.65 -19.39
N PHE A 87 26.92 16.84 -18.13
CA PHE A 87 27.06 15.79 -17.13
C PHE A 87 25.84 15.81 -16.21
N SER A 88 25.19 14.67 -16.00
CA SER A 88 24.06 14.52 -15.10
C SER A 88 24.33 13.46 -14.04
N LEU A 89 23.92 13.77 -12.80
CA LEU A 89 23.95 12.87 -11.65
C LEU A 89 22.55 12.82 -11.04
N SER A 90 21.94 11.65 -10.89
CA SER A 90 20.60 11.54 -10.31
C SER A 90 20.40 10.32 -9.40
N LEU A 91 19.32 10.36 -8.63
CA LEU A 91 18.83 9.24 -7.83
C LEU A 91 18.05 8.21 -8.66
N ASP A 92 17.98 8.33 -9.98
CA ASP A 92 17.33 7.32 -10.82
C ASP A 92 18.09 5.99 -10.74
N GLY A 93 17.34 4.89 -10.62
CA GLY A 93 17.92 3.55 -10.47
C GLY A 93 18.69 3.29 -9.16
N TYR A 94 18.97 4.32 -8.35
CA TYR A 94 19.67 4.18 -7.08
C TYR A 94 18.83 3.40 -6.06
N ALA A 95 19.44 2.44 -5.38
CA ALA A 95 18.88 1.75 -4.22
C ALA A 95 19.98 1.37 -3.24
N ASN A 96 19.74 1.61 -1.95
CA ASN A 96 20.64 1.25 -0.85
C ASN A 96 20.12 0.08 -0.01
N ARG A 97 18.99 -0.50 -0.41
CA ARG A 97 18.40 -1.67 0.22
C ARG A 97 17.81 -2.57 -0.86
N VAL A 98 18.31 -3.79 -0.98
CA VAL A 98 17.99 -4.68 -2.10
C VAL A 98 17.50 -6.03 -1.60
N ALA A 99 16.43 -6.55 -2.20
CA ALA A 99 15.98 -7.92 -2.03
C ALA A 99 15.68 -8.56 -3.40
N VAL A 100 15.47 -9.87 -3.40
CA VAL A 100 15.19 -10.64 -4.62
C VAL A 100 13.94 -11.47 -4.42
N ARG A 101 12.97 -11.30 -5.32
CA ARG A 101 11.87 -12.26 -5.53
C ARG A 101 12.40 -13.46 -6.29
N TYR A 102 12.05 -14.65 -5.86
CA TYR A 102 12.44 -15.88 -6.51
C TYR A 102 11.35 -16.94 -6.36
N GLU A 103 11.36 -17.91 -7.26
CA GLU A 103 10.53 -19.11 -7.11
C GLU A 103 11.40 -20.24 -6.57
N SER A 104 10.98 -20.80 -5.44
CA SER A 104 11.61 -21.95 -4.81
C SER A 104 10.74 -23.17 -4.93
N LEU A 105 11.33 -24.37 -4.93
CA LEU A 105 10.55 -25.61 -4.89
C LEU A 105 9.77 -25.66 -3.57
N SER A 106 8.45 -25.77 -3.68
CA SER A 106 7.55 -25.99 -2.57
C SER A 106 7.61 -27.46 -2.15
N GLY A 107 7.55 -27.74 -0.84
CA GLY A 107 7.57 -29.11 -0.32
C GLY A 107 6.27 -29.90 -0.57
N ARG A 108 5.34 -29.39 -1.39
CA ARG A 108 4.00 -29.96 -1.63
C ARG A 108 4.00 -30.99 -2.77
N ALA A 109 4.91 -30.85 -3.75
CA ALA A 109 5.21 -31.83 -4.79
C ALA A 109 6.63 -31.59 -5.38
N THR A 110 7.24 -32.60 -6.02
CA THR A 110 8.65 -32.58 -6.51
C THR A 110 8.97 -31.50 -7.58
N TRP A 111 8.01 -30.67 -7.97
CA TRP A 111 8.11 -29.71 -9.08
C TRP A 111 7.16 -28.50 -8.97
N GLU A 112 6.46 -28.32 -7.85
CA GLU A 112 5.62 -27.13 -7.61
C GLU A 112 6.49 -26.01 -7.03
N THR A 113 6.42 -24.80 -7.57
CA THR A 113 7.19 -23.65 -7.07
C THR A 113 6.33 -22.69 -6.27
N ALA A 114 6.91 -22.03 -5.26
CA ALA A 114 6.29 -20.96 -4.49
C ALA A 114 7.13 -19.69 -4.61
N ALA A 115 6.46 -18.56 -4.82
CA ALA A 115 7.09 -17.25 -4.80
C ALA A 115 7.57 -16.91 -3.38
N ALA A 116 8.80 -16.44 -3.27
CA ALA A 116 9.43 -16.02 -2.03
C ALA A 116 10.25 -14.75 -2.25
N VAL A 117 10.57 -14.05 -1.17
CA VAL A 117 11.45 -12.88 -1.18
C VAL A 117 12.62 -13.15 -0.24
N SER A 118 13.84 -12.83 -0.67
CA SER A 118 15.01 -12.90 0.21
C SER A 118 14.88 -11.90 1.36
N GLY A 119 15.74 -12.04 2.39
CA GLY A 119 16.00 -10.91 3.28
C GLY A 119 16.55 -9.72 2.49
N PHE A 120 16.24 -8.50 2.94
CA PHE A 120 16.88 -7.31 2.43
C PHE A 120 18.35 -7.26 2.87
N VAL A 121 19.23 -6.94 1.94
CA VAL A 121 20.60 -6.51 2.21
C VAL A 121 20.68 -4.99 2.06
N GLU A 122 21.51 -4.33 2.86
CA GLU A 122 21.56 -2.86 2.89
C GLU A 122 22.98 -2.31 2.94
N ASP A 123 23.14 -1.11 2.39
CA ASP A 123 24.25 -0.21 2.65
C ASP A 123 23.82 0.78 3.73
N SER A 124 24.21 0.51 4.98
CA SER A 124 23.78 1.31 6.13
C SER A 124 24.27 2.77 6.07
N GLN A 125 25.40 3.06 5.40
CA GLN A 125 25.86 4.45 5.21
C GLN A 125 24.96 5.20 4.22
N GLY A 126 24.65 4.55 3.09
CA GLY A 126 23.70 5.07 2.11
C GLY A 126 22.32 5.29 2.71
N VAL A 127 21.83 4.36 3.55
CA VAL A 127 20.54 4.50 4.26
C VAL A 127 20.57 5.69 5.23
N ALA A 128 21.65 5.87 5.99
CA ALA A 128 21.76 6.98 6.92
C ALA A 128 21.78 8.35 6.22
N ALA A 129 22.45 8.46 5.07
CA ALA A 129 22.53 9.70 4.31
C ALA A 129 21.24 9.98 3.52
N PHE A 130 20.79 9.03 2.72
CA PHE A 130 19.74 9.24 1.72
C PHE A 130 18.36 8.78 2.18
N GLY A 131 18.24 8.06 3.29
CA GLY A 131 17.04 7.33 3.66
C GLY A 131 16.95 5.99 2.91
N GLN A 132 15.94 5.19 3.22
CA GLN A 132 15.74 3.86 2.62
C GLN A 132 15.16 4.01 1.20
N LYS A 133 15.93 3.58 0.21
CA LYS A 133 15.45 3.42 -1.17
C LYS A 133 15.65 1.97 -1.59
N GLU A 134 14.52 1.28 -1.70
CA GLU A 134 14.42 -0.16 -1.87
C GLU A 134 14.29 -0.55 -3.33
N TRP A 135 14.90 -1.67 -3.68
CA TRP A 135 14.71 -2.31 -4.97
C TRP A 135 14.56 -3.82 -4.80
N ILE A 136 13.50 -4.37 -5.39
CA ILE A 136 13.24 -5.81 -5.39
C ILE A 136 13.38 -6.32 -6.83
N GLY A 137 14.47 -7.05 -7.09
CA GLY A 137 14.68 -7.73 -8.37
C GLY A 137 13.96 -9.08 -8.43
N PHE A 138 13.94 -9.71 -9.60
CA PHE A 138 13.36 -11.04 -9.80
C PHE A 138 14.39 -12.03 -10.34
N LEU A 139 14.46 -13.22 -9.74
CA LEU A 139 15.31 -14.33 -10.14
C LEU A 139 14.44 -15.61 -10.20
N PRO A 140 14.03 -16.07 -11.40
CA PRO A 140 12.91 -17.01 -11.55
C PRO A 140 13.13 -18.39 -10.92
N ARG A 141 14.37 -18.87 -10.79
CA ARG A 141 14.66 -20.15 -10.16
C ARG A 141 15.88 -20.00 -9.28
N ALA A 142 15.66 -19.92 -7.98
CA ALA A 142 16.74 -19.77 -7.03
C ALA A 142 16.43 -20.47 -5.71
N THR A 143 17.50 -20.89 -5.05
CA THR A 143 17.48 -21.20 -3.62
C THR A 143 17.49 -19.90 -2.81
N PRO A 144 17.09 -19.93 -1.54
CA PRO A 144 17.20 -18.78 -0.65
C PRO A 144 18.63 -18.19 -0.58
N GLY A 145 19.65 -19.06 -0.65
CA GLY A 145 21.06 -18.65 -0.64
C GLY A 145 21.50 -17.94 -1.93
N GLU A 146 21.08 -18.45 -3.10
CA GLU A 146 21.33 -17.80 -4.39
C GLU A 146 20.64 -16.44 -4.49
N ALA A 147 19.40 -16.35 -4.02
CA ALA A 147 18.66 -15.09 -3.97
C ALA A 147 19.36 -14.04 -3.10
N LEU A 148 19.89 -14.44 -1.93
CA LEU A 148 20.66 -13.55 -1.06
C LEU A 148 22.00 -13.11 -1.70
N ALA A 149 22.69 -14.04 -2.36
CA ALA A 149 23.94 -13.72 -3.07
C ALA A 149 23.70 -12.75 -4.24
N ALA A 150 22.60 -12.93 -5.00
CA ALA A 150 22.17 -12.01 -6.04
C ALA A 150 21.83 -10.62 -5.45
N ALA A 151 21.15 -10.57 -4.31
CA ALA A 151 20.84 -9.31 -3.62
C ALA A 151 22.12 -8.51 -3.30
N LEU A 152 23.15 -9.17 -2.77
CA LEU A 152 24.45 -8.55 -2.46
C LEU A 152 25.15 -8.03 -3.72
N SER A 153 25.08 -8.78 -4.82
CA SER A 153 25.67 -8.36 -6.10
C SER A 153 24.95 -7.15 -6.68
N TRP A 154 23.61 -7.17 -6.68
CA TRP A 154 22.79 -6.09 -7.18
C TRP A 154 22.87 -4.84 -6.29
N LEU A 155 23.06 -4.98 -4.97
CA LEU A 155 23.30 -3.83 -4.09
C LEU A 155 24.54 -3.04 -4.50
N LYS A 156 25.62 -3.70 -4.93
CA LYS A 156 26.84 -3.00 -5.41
C LYS A 156 26.60 -2.20 -6.69
N GLU A 157 25.73 -2.70 -7.56
CA GLU A 157 25.35 -2.03 -8.81
C GLU A 157 24.38 -0.88 -8.54
N LYS A 158 23.27 -1.15 -7.84
CA LYS A 158 22.20 -0.19 -7.52
C LYS A 158 22.62 0.87 -6.50
N GLY A 159 23.63 0.60 -5.68
CA GLY A 159 24.20 1.55 -4.74
C GLY A 159 25.01 2.68 -5.40
N GLN A 160 25.17 2.67 -6.72
CA GLN A 160 25.80 3.77 -7.47
C GLN A 160 24.73 4.74 -8.00
N PHE A 161 24.97 6.04 -7.89
CA PHE A 161 24.13 7.04 -8.55
C PHE A 161 24.23 6.93 -10.06
N GLN A 162 23.11 7.17 -10.75
CA GLN A 162 23.09 7.22 -12.20
C GLN A 162 23.88 8.45 -12.68
N LYS A 163 24.85 8.18 -13.57
CA LYS A 163 25.73 9.19 -14.17
C LYS A 163 25.60 9.12 -15.68
N THR A 164 25.37 10.25 -16.32
CA THR A 164 25.23 10.33 -17.79
C THR A 164 26.05 11.50 -18.32
N ILE A 165 26.71 11.30 -19.46
CA ILE A 165 27.42 12.35 -20.20
C ILE A 165 26.83 12.41 -21.60
N GLU A 166 26.36 13.59 -21.98
CA GLU A 166 25.78 13.87 -23.29
C GLU A 166 26.51 15.03 -23.95
N SER A 167 26.52 15.03 -25.29
CA SER A 167 27.04 16.13 -26.10
C SER A 167 25.86 16.88 -26.72
N GLY A 168 25.73 18.17 -26.42
CA GLY A 168 24.73 19.07 -26.96
C GLY A 168 25.31 20.07 -27.98
N THR A 169 24.44 20.93 -28.50
CA THR A 169 24.81 22.03 -29.41
C THR A 169 24.96 23.39 -28.73
N ASN A 170 24.46 23.52 -27.50
CA ASN A 170 24.52 24.74 -26.72
C ASN A 170 25.88 24.82 -25.99
N SER A 171 26.54 25.98 -26.03
CA SER A 171 27.82 26.24 -25.40
C SER A 171 27.74 26.93 -24.03
N ASP A 172 26.55 27.32 -23.58
CA ASP A 172 26.37 28.05 -22.32
C ASP A 172 26.74 27.18 -21.12
N GLU A 173 27.39 27.81 -20.14
CA GLU A 173 27.67 27.20 -18.84
C GLU A 173 26.45 27.37 -17.93
N LYS A 174 25.88 26.24 -17.46
CA LYS A 174 24.67 26.23 -16.62
C LYS A 174 24.72 25.10 -15.60
N ILE A 175 24.11 25.34 -14.45
CA ILE A 175 23.90 24.34 -13.40
C ILE A 175 22.41 24.25 -13.16
N ILE A 176 21.83 23.11 -13.51
CA ILE A 176 20.40 22.83 -13.40
C ILE A 176 20.20 21.82 -12.28
N ILE A 177 19.28 22.13 -11.36
CA ILE A 177 18.90 21.24 -10.26
C ILE A 177 17.47 20.79 -10.54
N ASP A 178 17.32 19.48 -10.76
CA ASP A 178 16.04 18.81 -10.94
C ASP A 178 15.52 18.36 -9.58
N CYS A 179 14.35 18.88 -9.21
CA CYS A 179 13.73 18.58 -7.94
C CYS A 179 12.41 17.85 -8.17
N ARG A 180 12.08 16.95 -7.24
CA ARG A 180 10.81 16.21 -7.23
C ARG A 180 10.08 16.41 -5.92
N GLY A 181 8.75 16.34 -5.96
CA GLY A 181 7.93 16.45 -4.76
C GLY A 181 8.16 15.34 -3.76
N TRP A 182 7.83 15.59 -2.49
CA TRP A 182 7.94 14.57 -1.44
C TRP A 182 7.05 13.35 -1.66
N TRP A 183 5.96 13.49 -2.42
CA TRP A 183 5.09 12.38 -2.81
C TRP A 183 5.86 11.24 -3.49
N ASP A 184 6.81 11.54 -4.38
CA ASP A 184 7.64 10.54 -5.08
C ASP A 184 8.42 9.64 -4.12
N THR A 185 8.73 10.13 -2.91
CA THR A 185 9.47 9.36 -1.91
C THR A 185 8.65 8.22 -1.28
N LEU A 186 7.32 8.25 -1.39
CA LEU A 186 6.47 7.11 -1.05
C LEU A 186 6.74 5.92 -1.96
N GLY A 187 7.31 6.13 -3.15
CA GLY A 187 7.72 5.06 -4.06
C GLY A 187 9.02 4.37 -3.66
N TRP A 188 9.73 4.88 -2.65
CA TRP A 188 11.07 4.39 -2.30
C TRP A 188 11.06 3.14 -1.44
N LYS A 189 9.93 2.78 -0.83
CA LYS A 189 9.83 1.61 0.04
C LYS A 189 8.70 0.69 -0.41
N PHE A 190 8.93 -0.61 -0.37
CA PHE A 190 7.92 -1.62 -0.55
C PHE A 190 7.09 -1.78 0.72
N TYR A 191 5.80 -2.01 0.55
CA TYR A 191 4.88 -2.21 1.67
C TYR A 191 4.53 -3.68 1.82
N ARG A 192 4.52 -4.15 3.07
CA ARG A 192 3.99 -5.45 3.46
C ARG A 192 3.18 -5.26 4.72
N GLN A 193 2.00 -5.87 4.75
CA GLN A 193 1.17 -5.94 5.93
C GLN A 193 0.77 -7.38 6.16
N ASP A 194 1.41 -8.02 7.13
CA ASP A 194 1.06 -9.37 7.57
C ASP A 194 -0.19 -9.36 8.45
N GLY A 195 -0.49 -8.23 9.09
CA GLY A 195 -1.71 -8.05 9.89
C GLY A 195 -2.97 -8.18 9.04
N GLY A 196 -4.04 -8.73 9.63
CA GLY A 196 -5.30 -8.96 8.91
C GLY A 196 -5.30 -10.19 8.01
N PHE A 197 -4.34 -11.11 8.16
CA PHE A 197 -4.43 -12.46 7.62
C PHE A 197 -4.28 -13.49 8.72
N LEU A 198 -5.18 -14.48 8.72
CA LEU A 198 -5.12 -15.64 9.57
C LEU A 198 -5.62 -16.84 8.77
N GLY A 199 -4.84 -17.90 8.61
CA GLY A 199 -5.33 -19.05 7.85
C GLY A 199 -4.35 -20.20 7.76
N TYR A 200 -4.88 -21.30 7.21
CA TYR A 200 -4.19 -22.53 6.89
C TYR A 200 -4.53 -22.91 5.45
N LEU A 201 -3.59 -22.64 4.54
CA LEU A 201 -3.77 -22.77 3.08
C LEU A 201 -3.16 -24.07 2.52
N ILE A 202 -3.11 -25.13 3.32
CA ILE A 202 -2.60 -26.44 2.89
C ILE A 202 -3.77 -27.24 2.31
N GLU A 203 -3.50 -27.89 1.18
CA GLU A 203 -4.48 -28.73 0.50
C GLU A 203 -4.42 -30.16 1.03
N GLY A 204 -5.42 -30.53 1.82
CA GLY A 204 -5.63 -31.89 2.30
C GLY A 204 -6.24 -32.84 1.27
N LYS A 205 -6.27 -34.14 1.59
CA LYS A 205 -6.86 -35.18 0.72
C LYS A 205 -8.21 -35.67 1.21
N LEU A 206 -8.60 -35.34 2.43
CA LEU A 206 -9.87 -35.75 3.01
C LEU A 206 -10.98 -34.73 2.74
N GLU A 207 -12.20 -35.21 2.81
CA GLU A 207 -13.41 -34.40 2.77
C GLU A 207 -14.22 -34.63 4.04
N SER A 208 -14.78 -33.55 4.59
CA SER A 208 -15.76 -33.64 5.67
C SER A 208 -17.09 -33.06 5.20
N VAL A 209 -18.15 -33.83 5.39
CA VAL A 209 -19.50 -33.47 4.94
C VAL A 209 -20.19 -32.59 5.98
N PHE A 210 -21.00 -31.63 5.51
CA PHE A 210 -21.90 -30.89 6.39
C PHE A 210 -23.24 -30.60 5.70
N GLY A 211 -24.27 -30.37 6.51
CA GLY A 211 -25.62 -30.09 6.04
C GLY A 211 -26.42 -31.33 5.58
N ARG A 212 -25.90 -32.54 5.79
CA ARG A 212 -26.50 -33.79 5.28
C ARG A 212 -27.47 -34.47 6.26
N TYR A 213 -26.98 -34.72 7.47
CA TYR A 213 -27.71 -35.40 8.55
C TYR A 213 -27.51 -34.62 9.86
N SER A 214 -28.27 -34.94 10.90
CA SER A 214 -28.07 -34.32 12.22
C SER A 214 -26.66 -34.54 12.74
N SER A 215 -26.07 -35.71 12.44
CA SER A 215 -24.69 -36.09 12.78
C SER A 215 -23.59 -35.30 12.04
N ALA A 216 -23.98 -34.51 11.04
CA ALA A 216 -23.08 -33.71 10.21
C ALA A 216 -23.77 -32.40 9.81
N ALA A 217 -24.36 -31.70 10.78
CA ALA A 217 -25.14 -30.48 10.47
C ALA A 217 -24.23 -29.27 10.23
N LYS A 218 -23.12 -29.20 10.96
CA LYS A 218 -22.16 -28.09 10.97
C LYS A 218 -20.75 -28.62 11.15
N ILE A 219 -19.77 -27.85 10.69
CA ILE A 219 -18.36 -28.10 10.97
C ILE A 219 -17.69 -26.79 11.37
N GLY A 220 -16.73 -26.85 12.30
CA GLY A 220 -16.05 -25.70 12.86
C GLY A 220 -14.55 -25.94 12.98
N GLN A 221 -13.76 -24.94 12.59
CA GLN A 221 -12.30 -24.94 12.74
C GLN A 221 -11.90 -23.93 13.80
N LYS A 222 -11.15 -24.37 14.81
CA LYS A 222 -10.55 -23.50 15.83
C LYS A 222 -9.41 -22.71 15.22
N PHE A 223 -9.28 -21.46 15.64
CA PHE A 223 -8.13 -20.63 15.33
C PHE A 223 -7.78 -19.69 16.49
N LEU A 224 -6.51 -19.29 16.53
CA LEU A 224 -5.98 -18.31 17.47
C LEU A 224 -5.72 -17.00 16.73
N VAL A 225 -6.26 -15.90 17.25
CA VAL A 225 -6.07 -14.57 16.66
C VAL A 225 -4.65 -14.08 16.97
N PRO A 226 -3.90 -13.62 15.94
CA PRO A 226 -2.51 -13.20 16.12
C PRO A 226 -2.40 -11.93 16.99
N ALA A 227 -1.16 -11.61 17.37
CA ALA A 227 -0.86 -10.34 18.00
C ALA A 227 -1.35 -9.16 17.11
N GLY A 228 -2.00 -8.17 17.72
CA GLY A 228 -2.61 -7.02 17.02
C GLY A 228 -4.11 -7.12 16.81
N GLY A 229 -4.73 -8.28 17.04
CA GLY A 229 -6.17 -8.49 16.87
C GLY A 229 -6.58 -8.52 15.39
N LEU A 230 -7.87 -8.66 15.13
CA LEU A 230 -8.41 -8.71 13.76
C LEU A 230 -9.85 -8.20 13.74
N SER A 231 -10.17 -7.27 12.83
CA SER A 231 -11.57 -6.93 12.54
C SER A 231 -12.03 -7.74 11.34
N THR A 232 -13.00 -8.65 11.52
CA THR A 232 -13.45 -9.56 10.45
C THR A 232 -13.96 -8.80 9.23
N PHE A 233 -13.66 -9.31 8.05
CA PHE A 233 -14.09 -8.70 6.79
C PHE A 233 -14.46 -9.76 5.76
N GLU A 234 -13.64 -10.80 5.64
CA GLU A 234 -13.85 -11.84 4.65
C GLU A 234 -13.30 -13.16 5.16
N THR A 235 -13.88 -14.27 4.74
CA THR A 235 -13.35 -15.60 5.00
C THR A 235 -13.29 -16.40 3.72
N TRP A 236 -12.30 -17.28 3.64
CA TRP A 236 -12.13 -18.24 2.57
C TRP A 236 -12.10 -19.64 3.14
N VAL A 237 -12.78 -20.58 2.49
CA VAL A 237 -12.74 -22.00 2.84
C VAL A 237 -12.67 -22.80 1.55
N ARG A 238 -11.89 -23.88 1.54
CA ARG A 238 -11.90 -24.78 0.39
C ARG A 238 -13.06 -25.76 0.51
N MET A 239 -14.05 -25.62 -0.35
CA MET A 239 -15.31 -26.36 -0.25
C MET A 239 -15.93 -26.69 -1.62
N GLY A 240 -16.90 -27.58 -1.60
CA GLY A 240 -17.67 -28.01 -2.77
C GLY A 240 -19.08 -28.45 -2.38
N LYS A 241 -19.83 -28.96 -3.36
CA LYS A 241 -21.20 -29.45 -3.18
C LYS A 241 -21.39 -30.85 -3.75
N THR A 242 -22.35 -31.59 -3.18
CA THR A 242 -22.90 -32.82 -3.75
C THR A 242 -24.35 -32.56 -4.14
N GLY A 243 -24.71 -32.92 -5.37
CA GLY A 243 -26.00 -32.58 -5.96
C GLY A 243 -26.17 -31.07 -6.19
N GLU A 244 -27.41 -30.59 -6.22
CA GLU A 244 -27.76 -29.18 -6.41
C GLU A 244 -28.50 -28.57 -5.19
N PRO A 245 -27.80 -28.31 -4.06
CA PRO A 245 -28.37 -27.52 -2.98
C PRO A 245 -28.79 -26.13 -3.47
N THR A 246 -30.03 -25.74 -3.19
CA THR A 246 -30.61 -24.44 -3.58
C THR A 246 -30.58 -23.41 -2.45
N ASP A 247 -30.16 -23.82 -1.25
CA ASP A 247 -30.01 -22.96 -0.10
C ASP A 247 -28.63 -22.30 -0.03
N GLN A 248 -28.42 -21.51 1.02
CA GLN A 248 -27.18 -20.77 1.25
C GLN A 248 -26.28 -21.51 2.25
N ILE A 249 -24.98 -21.31 2.10
CA ILE A 249 -23.94 -21.64 3.06
C ILE A 249 -23.80 -20.43 3.98
N VAL A 250 -23.77 -20.67 5.28
CA VAL A 250 -23.57 -19.65 6.31
C VAL A 250 -22.21 -19.86 6.95
N PHE A 251 -21.40 -18.80 6.93
CA PHE A 251 -20.11 -18.71 7.58
C PHE A 251 -20.28 -17.89 8.86
N GLU A 252 -19.80 -18.41 9.98
CA GLU A 252 -19.97 -17.80 11.30
C GLU A 252 -18.61 -17.77 12.02
N ILE A 253 -18.25 -16.61 12.57
CA ILE A 253 -17.19 -16.51 13.57
C ILE A 253 -17.84 -16.63 14.93
N ALA A 254 -17.64 -17.75 15.61
CA ALA A 254 -18.20 -18.03 16.93
C ALA A 254 -17.15 -17.81 18.03
N ALA A 255 -17.60 -17.32 19.18
CA ALA A 255 -16.78 -17.28 20.39
C ALA A 255 -16.42 -18.71 20.84
N ASP A 256 -15.23 -18.88 21.41
CA ASP A 256 -14.90 -20.14 22.09
C ASP A 256 -15.75 -20.32 23.35
N ASN A 257 -16.22 -21.55 23.58
CA ASN A 257 -16.89 -21.95 24.80
C ASN A 257 -16.23 -23.21 25.36
N SER A 258 -15.06 -23.04 26.00
CA SER A 258 -14.29 -24.13 26.61
C SER A 258 -13.83 -25.17 25.59
N GLY A 259 -13.26 -24.72 24.47
CA GLY A 259 -12.69 -25.59 23.45
C GLY A 259 -13.69 -26.16 22.44
N VAL A 260 -14.89 -25.57 22.35
CA VAL A 260 -15.88 -25.84 21.29
C VAL A 260 -16.54 -24.54 20.82
N PRO A 261 -17.10 -24.50 19.60
CA PRO A 261 -17.86 -23.33 19.14
C PRO A 261 -19.03 -23.00 20.08
N GLY A 262 -19.05 -21.78 20.60
CA GLY A 262 -20.12 -21.24 21.45
C GLY A 262 -21.36 -20.82 20.66
N ALA A 263 -22.44 -20.50 21.38
CA ALA A 263 -23.69 -20.03 20.78
C ALA A 263 -23.64 -18.56 20.30
N ALA A 264 -22.69 -17.77 20.82
CA ALA A 264 -22.52 -16.38 20.43
C ALA A 264 -21.76 -16.29 19.09
N VAL A 265 -22.48 -15.88 18.04
CA VAL A 265 -21.92 -15.55 16.72
C VAL A 265 -21.51 -14.08 16.71
N LEU A 266 -20.24 -13.82 16.47
CA LEU A 266 -19.63 -12.49 16.47
C LEU A 266 -19.67 -11.84 15.09
N ALA A 267 -19.45 -12.64 14.05
CA ALA A 267 -19.57 -12.21 12.66
C ALA A 267 -20.23 -13.30 11.82
N SER A 268 -20.95 -12.90 10.78
CA SER A 268 -21.54 -13.86 9.84
C SER A 268 -21.54 -13.34 8.40
N GLY A 269 -21.54 -14.28 7.47
CA GLY A 269 -21.71 -14.05 6.04
C GLY A 269 -22.46 -15.21 5.41
N THR A 270 -23.04 -14.99 4.25
CA THR A 270 -23.70 -16.04 3.48
C THR A 270 -23.21 -16.08 2.04
N LEU A 271 -23.29 -17.26 1.45
CA LEU A 271 -22.98 -17.52 0.04
C LEU A 271 -24.06 -18.42 -0.54
N ALA A 272 -24.55 -18.13 -1.75
CA ALA A 272 -25.50 -19.01 -2.40
C ALA A 272 -24.84 -20.35 -2.77
N GLY A 273 -25.48 -21.49 -2.46
CA GLY A 273 -24.97 -22.81 -2.86
C GLY A 273 -24.83 -22.97 -4.38
N ALA A 274 -25.57 -22.18 -5.15
CA ALA A 274 -25.47 -22.10 -6.61
C ALA A 274 -24.14 -21.51 -7.10
N GLU A 275 -23.43 -20.71 -6.28
CA GLU A 275 -22.12 -20.14 -6.64
C GLU A 275 -21.00 -21.19 -6.59
N LEU A 276 -21.20 -22.32 -5.91
CA LEU A 276 -20.27 -23.44 -5.95
C LEU A 276 -20.37 -24.17 -7.29
N THR A 277 -19.33 -24.05 -8.10
CA THR A 277 -19.19 -24.74 -9.39
C THR A 277 -18.18 -25.88 -9.28
N GLY A 278 -18.60 -27.11 -9.60
CA GLY A 278 -17.72 -28.28 -9.63
C GLY A 278 -17.31 -28.82 -8.25
N GLY A 279 -16.10 -29.38 -8.17
CA GLY A 279 -15.54 -29.98 -6.95
C GLY A 279 -14.97 -28.96 -5.96
N LEU A 280 -14.09 -29.42 -5.07
CA LEU A 280 -13.45 -28.59 -4.05
C LEU A 280 -12.66 -27.42 -4.64
N ASN A 281 -13.04 -26.20 -4.30
CA ASN A 281 -12.36 -24.97 -4.69
C ASN A 281 -12.30 -23.98 -3.53
N TRP A 282 -11.38 -23.02 -3.60
CA TRP A 282 -11.33 -21.90 -2.65
C TRP A 282 -12.51 -20.96 -2.91
N VAL A 283 -13.30 -20.74 -1.87
CA VAL A 283 -14.54 -19.98 -1.95
C VAL A 283 -14.51 -18.91 -0.87
N GLY A 284 -14.74 -17.65 -1.27
CA GLY A 284 -14.74 -16.48 -0.41
C GLY A 284 -16.15 -16.05 -0.01
N CYS A 285 -16.30 -15.52 1.20
CA CYS A 285 -17.54 -14.93 1.71
C CYS A 285 -17.23 -13.69 2.54
N MET A 286 -17.94 -12.59 2.28
CA MET A 286 -17.85 -11.38 3.09
C MET A 286 -18.53 -11.60 4.45
N LEU A 287 -17.86 -11.17 5.51
CA LEU A 287 -18.35 -11.26 6.88
C LEU A 287 -18.74 -9.88 7.40
N SER A 288 -19.75 -9.81 8.26
CA SER A 288 -19.98 -8.62 9.08
C SER A 288 -18.75 -8.28 9.93
N ALA A 289 -18.52 -7.00 10.19
CA ALA A 289 -17.38 -6.56 10.98
C ALA A 289 -17.52 -6.91 12.46
N ALA A 290 -16.50 -7.56 13.03
CA ALA A 290 -16.39 -7.86 14.44
C ALA A 290 -14.92 -7.80 14.87
N ALA A 291 -14.65 -7.11 15.98
CA ALA A 291 -13.31 -7.01 16.54
C ALA A 291 -12.99 -8.27 17.36
N LEU A 292 -12.01 -9.05 16.89
CA LEU A 292 -11.47 -10.21 17.58
C LEU A 292 -10.22 -9.80 18.36
N ALA A 293 -10.17 -10.18 19.63
CA ALA A 293 -9.09 -9.80 20.53
C ALA A 293 -7.78 -10.56 20.21
N ALA A 294 -6.65 -9.88 20.32
CA ALA A 294 -5.33 -10.49 20.18
C ALA A 294 -5.15 -11.63 21.19
N GLY A 295 -4.68 -12.80 20.73
CA GLY A 295 -4.54 -13.99 21.56
C GLY A 295 -5.87 -14.66 21.94
N GLY A 296 -7.01 -14.16 21.46
CA GLY A 296 -8.31 -14.79 21.64
C GLY A 296 -8.46 -16.03 20.76
N VAL A 297 -9.14 -17.04 21.28
CA VAL A 297 -9.51 -18.27 20.56
C VAL A 297 -10.94 -18.13 20.04
N TYR A 298 -11.14 -18.43 18.76
CA TYR A 298 -12.44 -18.35 18.09
C TYR A 298 -12.58 -19.52 17.11
N TRP A 299 -13.79 -19.65 16.56
CA TRP A 299 -14.13 -20.74 15.65
C TRP A 299 -14.71 -20.18 14.35
N LEU A 300 -14.23 -20.68 13.21
CA LEU A 300 -14.90 -20.52 11.93
C LEU A 300 -15.83 -21.70 11.74
N VAL A 301 -17.13 -21.45 11.83
CA VAL A 301 -18.19 -22.45 11.66
C VAL A 301 -18.83 -22.27 10.30
N VAL A 302 -18.99 -23.37 9.56
CA VAL A 302 -19.79 -23.42 8.35
C VAL A 302 -20.97 -24.37 8.53
N ARG A 303 -22.12 -23.93 8.04
CA ARG A 303 -23.37 -24.68 8.07
C ARG A 303 -24.23 -24.30 6.87
N ARG A 304 -25.24 -25.10 6.58
CA ARG A 304 -26.30 -24.71 5.64
C ARG A 304 -27.36 -23.83 6.32
N SER A 305 -28.08 -23.05 5.52
CA SER A 305 -29.21 -22.22 5.97
C SER A 305 -30.55 -22.95 5.95
N GLY A 306 -30.73 -23.91 5.03
CA GLY A 306 -31.94 -24.71 4.89
C GLY A 306 -31.98 -25.96 5.78
N ALA A 307 -33.00 -26.80 5.55
CA ALA A 307 -33.12 -28.09 6.20
C ALA A 307 -32.02 -29.06 5.73
N LEU A 308 -31.65 -30.01 6.59
CA LEU A 308 -30.71 -31.07 6.24
C LEU A 308 -31.25 -31.89 5.06
N ASP A 309 -30.38 -32.24 4.11
CA ASP A 309 -30.74 -32.99 2.92
C ASP A 309 -29.68 -34.06 2.63
N ALA A 310 -30.14 -35.31 2.53
CA ALA A 310 -29.29 -36.48 2.35
C ALA A 310 -28.65 -36.59 0.96
N ASN A 311 -29.23 -35.91 -0.04
CA ASN A 311 -28.87 -35.95 -1.45
C ASN A 311 -28.19 -34.65 -1.92
N HIS A 312 -28.54 -33.52 -1.30
CA HIS A 312 -28.03 -32.20 -1.65
C HIS A 312 -27.35 -31.55 -0.45
N TYR A 313 -26.02 -31.67 -0.37
CA TYR A 313 -25.24 -31.21 0.78
C TYR A 313 -23.87 -30.65 0.36
N TYR A 314 -23.11 -30.15 1.34
CA TYR A 314 -21.84 -29.49 1.10
C TYR A 314 -20.68 -30.27 1.73
N VAL A 315 -19.48 -30.03 1.22
CA VAL A 315 -18.24 -30.67 1.70
C VAL A 315 -17.15 -29.62 1.87
N VAL A 316 -16.31 -29.79 2.88
CA VAL A 316 -15.06 -29.02 3.05
C VAL A 316 -13.85 -29.93 2.90
N GLN A 317 -12.76 -29.40 2.37
CA GLN A 317 -11.49 -30.10 2.37
C GLN A 317 -10.89 -30.12 3.78
N VAL A 318 -10.29 -31.26 4.14
CA VAL A 318 -9.57 -31.46 5.39
C VAL A 318 -8.18 -32.02 5.11
N ASP A 319 -7.17 -31.40 5.71
CA ASP A 319 -5.81 -31.93 5.80
C ASP A 319 -5.72 -32.96 6.93
N GLU A 320 -5.48 -34.22 6.56
CA GLU A 320 -5.27 -35.31 7.50
C GLU A 320 -4.01 -35.16 8.37
N GLY A 321 -3.06 -34.32 7.94
CA GLY A 321 -1.82 -34.05 8.67
C GLY A 321 -2.02 -33.25 9.96
N ALA A 322 -3.14 -32.54 10.09
CA ALA A 322 -3.45 -31.65 11.22
C ALA A 322 -2.30 -30.66 11.51
N GLY A 323 -1.75 -30.06 10.45
CA GLY A 323 -0.55 -29.23 10.54
C GLY A 323 -0.78 -27.83 11.12
N TYR A 324 -2.02 -27.43 11.43
CA TYR A 324 -2.29 -26.10 11.97
C TYR A 324 -2.14 -26.12 13.49
N ALA A 325 -1.03 -25.56 14.00
CA ALA A 325 -0.60 -25.70 15.39
C ALA A 325 -1.62 -25.27 16.47
N ASN A 326 -2.54 -24.34 16.15
CA ASN A 326 -3.61 -23.89 17.05
C ASN A 326 -5.01 -24.32 16.58
N GLY A 327 -5.05 -25.30 15.67
CA GLY A 327 -6.25 -25.85 15.05
C GLY A 327 -6.88 -26.96 15.87
N GLU A 328 -8.19 -27.08 15.72
CA GLU A 328 -8.98 -28.26 16.04
C GLU A 328 -10.22 -28.22 15.16
N LEU A 329 -10.48 -29.32 14.47
CA LEU A 329 -11.70 -29.49 13.68
C LEU A 329 -12.79 -30.15 14.52
N ARG A 330 -13.98 -29.56 14.57
CA ARG A 330 -15.14 -30.08 15.29
C ARG A 330 -16.34 -30.21 14.36
N GLY A 331 -17.01 -31.36 14.38
CA GLY A 331 -18.29 -31.58 13.71
C GLY A 331 -19.45 -31.54 14.70
N TRP A 332 -20.59 -30.97 14.33
CA TRP A 332 -21.80 -31.05 15.16
C TRP A 332 -22.55 -32.34 14.86
N ASN A 333 -22.70 -33.20 15.87
CA ASN A 333 -23.31 -34.52 15.72
C ASN A 333 -24.83 -34.57 15.99
N GLY A 334 -25.47 -33.41 16.19
CA GLY A 334 -26.89 -33.29 16.51
C GLY A 334 -27.15 -32.94 17.98
N SER A 335 -26.20 -33.23 18.88
CA SER A 335 -26.29 -32.92 20.32
C SER A 335 -25.04 -32.29 20.91
N ALA A 336 -23.87 -32.50 20.32
CA ALA A 336 -22.59 -31.97 20.78
C ALA A 336 -21.60 -31.74 19.63
N TRP A 337 -20.61 -30.89 19.89
CA TRP A 337 -19.43 -30.75 19.05
C TRP A 337 -18.44 -31.89 19.33
N VAL A 338 -18.15 -32.70 18.32
CA VAL A 338 -17.23 -33.83 18.42
C VAL A 338 -15.95 -33.56 17.63
N LEU A 339 -14.82 -34.02 18.15
CA LEU A 339 -13.52 -33.89 17.48
C LEU A 339 -13.52 -34.66 16.16
N GLN A 340 -12.99 -34.03 15.12
CA GLN A 340 -12.72 -34.61 13.82
C GLN A 340 -11.20 -34.69 13.61
N ALA A 341 -10.75 -35.65 12.82
CA ALA A 341 -9.33 -35.74 12.46
C ALA A 341 -9.00 -34.68 11.40
N GLY A 342 -7.84 -34.04 11.55
CA GLY A 342 -7.32 -33.07 10.60
C GLY A 342 -7.72 -31.62 10.85
N ASP A 343 -7.33 -30.74 9.93
CA ASP A 343 -7.67 -29.32 9.91
C ASP A 343 -8.35 -28.94 8.58
N MET A 344 -9.35 -28.07 8.65
CA MET A 344 -9.99 -27.51 7.46
C MET A 344 -9.07 -26.47 6.80
N GLY A 345 -9.00 -26.45 5.48
CA GLY A 345 -8.35 -25.37 4.74
C GLY A 345 -9.17 -24.08 4.83
N PHE A 346 -8.63 -23.03 5.47
CA PHE A 346 -9.35 -21.79 5.72
C PHE A 346 -8.45 -20.54 5.71
N ALA A 347 -9.07 -19.37 5.52
CA ALA A 347 -8.49 -18.08 5.87
C ALA A 347 -9.57 -17.13 6.38
N VAL A 348 -9.25 -16.33 7.39
CA VAL A 348 -10.03 -15.20 7.87
C VAL A 348 -9.19 -13.95 7.63
N LEU A 349 -9.73 -13.05 6.82
CA LEU A 349 -9.12 -11.79 6.44
C LEU A 349 -9.74 -10.66 7.23
N GLY A 350 -8.85 -9.79 7.73
CA GLY A 350 -9.20 -8.58 8.42
C GLY A 350 -9.42 -7.40 7.47
N GLY A 351 -10.37 -6.55 7.83
CA GLY A 351 -10.68 -5.33 7.10
C GLY A 351 -10.28 -4.07 7.85
N LYS A 352 -10.00 -3.02 7.10
CA LYS A 352 -9.85 -1.66 7.62
C LYS A 352 -10.29 -0.67 6.54
N GLU A 353 -10.78 0.47 6.97
CA GLU A 353 -11.17 1.56 6.08
C GLU A 353 -9.98 2.03 5.21
N THR A 354 -10.22 2.29 3.92
CA THR A 354 -9.16 2.55 2.94
C THR A 354 -8.34 3.81 3.24
N SER A 355 -8.93 4.89 3.74
CA SER A 355 -8.17 6.08 4.20
C SER A 355 -7.29 5.79 5.41
N GLU A 356 -7.78 5.02 6.38
CA GLU A 356 -6.95 4.54 7.49
C GLU A 356 -5.83 3.58 7.04
N GLN A 357 -6.04 2.81 5.96
CA GLN A 357 -4.96 2.03 5.34
C GLN A 357 -3.91 2.92 4.69
N ILE A 358 -4.31 3.98 3.96
CA ILE A 358 -3.38 4.96 3.39
C ILE A 358 -2.50 5.56 4.50
N LYS A 359 -3.11 5.91 5.65
CA LYS A 359 -2.38 6.43 6.82
C LYS A 359 -1.34 5.43 7.35
N LEU A 360 -1.68 4.15 7.44
CA LEU A 360 -0.72 3.10 7.84
C LEU A 360 0.44 2.96 6.84
N ILE A 361 0.13 2.95 5.53
CA ILE A 361 1.12 2.79 4.48
C ILE A 361 2.06 4.01 4.43
N ALA A 362 1.51 5.22 4.48
CA ALA A 362 2.29 6.45 4.54
C ALA A 362 3.12 6.55 5.83
N GLY A 363 2.63 6.03 6.96
CA GLY A 363 3.41 5.92 8.19
C GLY A 363 4.60 4.95 8.08
N ALA A 364 4.51 3.91 7.25
CA ALA A 364 5.59 2.95 7.03
C ALA A 364 6.59 3.41 5.96
N GLY A 365 6.11 4.04 4.89
CA GLY A 365 6.89 4.44 3.70
C GLY A 365 7.35 5.89 3.67
N GLY A 366 6.58 6.79 4.28
CA GLY A 366 6.75 8.25 4.25
C GLY A 366 7.84 8.74 5.22
N GLN A 367 9.05 8.20 5.11
CA GLN A 367 10.18 8.47 6.01
C GLN A 367 10.61 9.95 6.11
N PHE A 368 10.17 10.79 5.16
CA PHE A 368 10.46 12.23 5.12
C PHE A 368 9.23 13.10 5.41
N LEU A 369 8.06 12.48 5.56
CA LEU A 369 6.82 13.15 5.91
C LEU A 369 6.76 13.35 7.43
N LYS A 370 6.10 14.42 7.86
CA LYS A 370 5.88 14.72 9.28
C LYS A 370 4.60 14.10 9.83
N GLY A 371 3.65 13.75 8.96
CA GLY A 371 2.38 13.20 9.37
C GLY A 371 1.44 12.95 8.20
N VAL A 372 0.26 12.44 8.53
CA VAL A 372 -0.84 12.20 7.59
C VAL A 372 -2.10 12.83 8.18
N ARG A 373 -2.82 13.60 7.36
CA ARG A 373 -4.08 14.25 7.70
C ARG A 373 -5.16 13.73 6.76
N VAL A 374 -6.14 13.05 7.33
CA VAL A 374 -7.34 12.64 6.61
C VAL A 374 -8.39 13.71 6.89
N ILE A 375 -8.71 14.51 5.87
CA ILE A 375 -9.80 15.51 5.94
C ILE A 375 -11.12 14.77 5.82
N ASP A 376 -11.25 13.94 4.77
CA ASP A 376 -12.43 13.15 4.50
C ASP A 376 -12.08 11.66 4.53
N ALA A 377 -12.85 10.93 5.34
CA ALA A 377 -12.73 9.48 5.45
C ALA A 377 -13.45 8.82 4.27
N SER A 378 -12.91 7.72 3.75
CA SER A 378 -13.49 7.05 2.57
C SER A 378 -14.82 6.36 2.88
N GLY A 379 -14.99 5.87 4.11
CA GLY A 379 -16.07 4.97 4.51
C GLY A 379 -15.99 3.57 3.90
N VAL A 380 -15.08 3.32 2.95
CA VAL A 380 -14.95 2.04 2.25
C VAL A 380 -14.03 1.11 3.01
N GLN A 381 -14.49 -0.10 3.32
CA GLN A 381 -13.68 -1.14 3.94
C GLN A 381 -12.95 -1.95 2.86
N GLY A 382 -11.69 -2.30 3.13
CA GLY A 382 -10.92 -3.20 2.27
C GLY A 382 -10.04 -4.15 3.08
N ARG A 383 -9.48 -5.16 2.40
CA ARG A 383 -8.52 -6.11 3.00
C ARG A 383 -7.32 -5.35 3.57
N LEU A 384 -6.93 -5.68 4.79
CA LEU A 384 -5.76 -5.09 5.45
C LEU A 384 -4.45 -5.77 5.02
N TRP A 385 -4.48 -7.09 4.84
CA TRP A 385 -3.31 -7.87 4.46
C TRP A 385 -2.79 -7.47 3.09
N ARG A 386 -1.47 -7.28 2.97
CA ARG A 386 -0.78 -6.96 1.72
C ARG A 386 0.55 -7.71 1.60
N PRO A 387 0.81 -8.41 0.48
CA PRO A 387 2.10 -9.03 0.24
C PRO A 387 3.18 -7.97 -0.08
N LEU A 388 4.46 -8.34 0.02
CA LEU A 388 5.60 -7.47 -0.29
C LEU A 388 5.82 -7.35 -1.81
N GLU A 389 4.82 -6.86 -2.53
CA GLU A 389 4.80 -6.84 -3.99
C GLU A 389 4.94 -5.46 -4.59
N ARG A 390 4.45 -4.43 -3.90
CA ARG A 390 4.33 -3.08 -4.44
C ARG A 390 4.91 -2.04 -3.49
N SER A 391 5.26 -0.89 -4.06
CA SER A 391 5.71 0.28 -3.31
C SER A 391 4.56 0.89 -2.49
N CYS A 392 4.90 1.64 -1.44
CA CYS A 392 3.92 2.38 -0.66
C CYS A 392 3.11 3.35 -1.54
N LEU A 393 3.76 4.00 -2.51
CA LEU A 393 3.11 4.89 -3.47
C LEU A 393 2.06 4.17 -4.32
N GLU A 394 2.39 3.01 -4.88
CA GLU A 394 1.45 2.22 -5.69
C GLU A 394 0.25 1.76 -4.87
N GLU A 395 0.49 1.26 -3.65
CA GLU A 395 -0.60 0.83 -2.74
C GLU A 395 -1.51 2.00 -2.34
N ILE A 396 -0.93 3.18 -2.04
CA ILE A 396 -1.70 4.39 -1.75
C ILE A 396 -2.51 4.82 -2.98
N THR A 397 -1.91 4.81 -4.17
CA THR A 397 -2.58 5.23 -5.41
C THR A 397 -3.78 4.34 -5.72
N ASP A 398 -3.64 3.02 -5.55
CA ASP A 398 -4.75 2.08 -5.69
C ASP A 398 -5.86 2.35 -4.68
N LEU A 399 -5.52 2.62 -3.42
CA LEU A 399 -6.49 2.96 -2.38
C LEU A 399 -7.21 4.29 -2.64
N LEU A 400 -6.53 5.29 -3.20
CA LEU A 400 -7.17 6.54 -3.63
C LEU A 400 -8.17 6.29 -4.76
N ASN A 401 -7.84 5.38 -5.69
CA ASN A 401 -8.70 4.99 -6.80
C ASN A 401 -9.94 4.19 -6.38
N VAL A 402 -9.93 3.56 -5.19
CA VAL A 402 -11.14 2.93 -4.61
C VAL A 402 -12.24 3.99 -4.36
N GLY A 403 -11.85 5.21 -4.01
CA GLY A 403 -12.79 6.30 -3.73
C GLY A 403 -13.54 6.14 -2.42
N THR A 404 -14.70 6.80 -2.34
CA THR A 404 -15.55 6.90 -1.16
C THR A 404 -16.86 6.13 -1.34
N LEU A 405 -17.61 5.91 -0.25
CA LEU A 405 -18.96 5.32 -0.32
C LEU A 405 -19.96 6.17 -1.13
N SER A 406 -19.71 7.47 -1.27
CA SER A 406 -20.46 8.38 -2.15
C SER A 406 -20.18 8.14 -3.63
N GLY A 407 -19.18 7.33 -3.98
CA GLY A 407 -18.75 7.08 -5.35
C GLY A 407 -17.78 8.13 -5.90
N ARG A 408 -17.32 9.08 -5.07
CA ARG A 408 -16.33 10.08 -5.48
C ARG A 408 -14.91 9.55 -5.25
N LYS A 409 -13.95 10.07 -6.01
CA LYS A 409 -12.53 9.73 -5.84
C LYS A 409 -11.96 10.38 -4.59
N LEU A 410 -10.91 9.78 -4.04
CA LEU A 410 -10.05 10.46 -3.08
C LEU A 410 -8.86 11.06 -3.83
N ASP A 411 -8.42 12.22 -3.36
CA ASP A 411 -7.14 12.81 -3.74
C ASP A 411 -6.23 12.94 -2.54
N ALA A 412 -4.95 13.13 -2.83
CA ALA A 412 -3.97 13.43 -1.81
C ALA A 412 -2.85 14.32 -2.36
N ALA A 413 -2.23 15.11 -1.48
CA ALA A 413 -1.05 15.92 -1.76
C ALA A 413 -0.19 16.08 -0.52
N VAL A 414 1.10 16.35 -0.72
CA VAL A 414 1.99 16.73 0.39
C VAL A 414 1.96 18.25 0.56
N ASP A 415 1.53 18.71 1.74
CA ASP A 415 1.44 20.14 2.06
C ASP A 415 2.82 20.78 2.33
N GLY A 416 2.85 22.11 2.43
CA GLY A 416 4.08 22.87 2.73
C GLY A 416 4.69 22.55 4.11
N GLN A 417 3.97 21.86 4.99
CA GLN A 417 4.47 21.38 6.28
C GLN A 417 5.03 19.95 6.20
N ARG A 418 5.01 19.33 5.02
CA ARG A 418 5.36 17.92 4.73
C ARG A 418 4.42 16.91 5.37
N ASN A 419 3.14 17.24 5.51
CA ASN A 419 2.10 16.26 5.82
C ASN A 419 1.45 15.76 4.54
N LEU A 420 1.17 14.46 4.47
CA LEU A 420 0.28 13.93 3.44
C LEU A 420 -1.16 14.27 3.82
N VAL A 421 -1.84 15.06 3.02
CA VAL A 421 -3.25 15.43 3.19
C VAL A 421 -4.09 14.61 2.23
N ILE A 422 -5.19 14.03 2.71
CA ILE A 422 -6.12 13.19 1.93
C ILE A 422 -7.52 13.78 2.08
N TRP A 423 -8.24 13.90 0.98
CA TRP A 423 -9.58 14.47 0.95
C TRP A 423 -10.42 13.85 -0.16
N GLU A 424 -11.72 14.05 -0.08
CA GLU A 424 -12.65 13.64 -1.14
C GLU A 424 -12.60 14.65 -2.29
N ARG A 425 -12.33 14.17 -3.52
CA ARG A 425 -12.26 15.03 -4.70
C ARG A 425 -13.59 15.74 -4.88
N LYS A 426 -13.54 17.08 -4.88
CA LYS A 426 -14.68 17.91 -5.26
C LYS A 426 -14.84 17.86 -6.78
N GLU A 427 -16.07 17.71 -7.23
CA GLU A 427 -16.41 17.69 -8.67
C GLU A 427 -17.15 18.95 -9.11
N ASP A 428 -17.83 19.62 -8.17
CA ASP A 428 -18.53 20.86 -8.46
C ASP A 428 -17.57 22.06 -8.36
N PRO A 429 -17.55 22.95 -9.36
CA PRO A 429 -16.78 24.17 -9.28
C PRO A 429 -17.28 25.09 -8.16
N GLU A 430 -16.39 25.43 -7.24
CA GLU A 430 -16.64 26.40 -6.16
C GLU A 430 -16.02 27.77 -6.49
N TRP A 431 -15.07 27.78 -7.43
CA TRP A 431 -14.22 28.91 -7.73
C TRP A 431 -14.27 29.30 -9.21
N ARG A 432 -13.90 30.54 -9.49
CA ARG A 432 -13.55 31.04 -10.81
C ARG A 432 -12.13 31.57 -10.74
N MET A 433 -11.31 31.22 -11.72
CA MET A 433 -9.98 31.80 -11.85
C MET A 433 -9.96 32.72 -13.07
N ASP A 434 -9.51 33.95 -12.85
CA ASP A 434 -9.34 34.91 -13.94
C ASP A 434 -8.06 34.65 -14.76
N GLU A 435 -7.88 35.40 -15.84
CA GLU A 435 -6.72 35.30 -16.74
C GLU A 435 -5.38 35.64 -16.05
N ASN A 436 -5.42 36.27 -14.88
CA ASN A 436 -4.26 36.60 -14.07
C ASN A 436 -3.99 35.56 -12.96
N GLY A 437 -4.74 34.46 -12.94
CA GLY A 437 -4.60 33.39 -11.93
C GLY A 437 -5.25 33.70 -10.59
N LYS A 438 -6.08 34.74 -10.50
CA LYS A 438 -6.73 35.13 -9.25
C LYS A 438 -8.01 34.33 -9.04
N LEU A 439 -8.16 33.76 -7.85
CA LEU A 439 -9.34 32.98 -7.47
C LEU A 439 -10.43 33.88 -6.88
N TRP A 440 -11.65 33.59 -7.32
CA TRP A 440 -12.88 34.23 -6.87
C TRP A 440 -13.91 33.14 -6.57
N THR A 441 -14.76 33.34 -5.57
CA THR A 441 -15.93 32.48 -5.39
C THR A 441 -16.89 32.65 -6.57
N LEU A 442 -17.77 31.68 -6.81
CA LEU A 442 -18.84 31.83 -7.82
C LEU A 442 -19.73 33.08 -7.60
N ALA A 443 -19.82 33.56 -6.36
CA ALA A 443 -20.57 34.75 -5.96
C ALA A 443 -19.80 36.07 -6.14
N GLY A 444 -18.55 36.02 -6.62
CA GLY A 444 -17.74 37.21 -6.93
C GLY A 444 -16.94 37.77 -5.75
N ALA A 445 -16.77 37.02 -4.66
CA ALA A 445 -15.85 37.40 -3.59
C ALA A 445 -14.42 36.91 -3.92
N GLU A 446 -13.43 37.77 -3.75
CA GLU A 446 -12.03 37.41 -3.94
C GLU A 446 -11.58 36.38 -2.90
N TRP A 447 -10.75 35.43 -3.31
CA TRP A 447 -10.16 34.45 -2.40
C TRP A 447 -9.31 35.14 -1.33
N GLY A 448 -9.45 34.65 -0.09
CA GLY A 448 -8.57 35.01 1.02
C GLY A 448 -7.98 33.76 1.67
N ALA A 449 -6.78 33.88 2.25
CA ALA A 449 -6.03 32.79 2.86
C ALA A 449 -6.77 32.01 3.99
N TRP A 450 -7.91 32.51 4.45
CA TRP A 450 -8.78 31.88 5.45
C TRP A 450 -9.84 30.95 4.84
N MET A 451 -10.03 30.96 3.53
CA MET A 451 -10.99 30.10 2.83
C MET A 451 -10.36 28.74 2.51
N ASP A 452 -11.08 27.65 2.81
CA ASP A 452 -10.61 26.30 2.46
C ASP A 452 -10.70 26.08 0.95
N TRP A 453 -9.56 25.78 0.35
CA TRP A 453 -9.39 25.66 -1.10
C TRP A 453 -8.79 24.31 -1.49
N ILE A 454 -8.37 23.47 -0.52
CA ILE A 454 -7.74 22.18 -0.80
C ILE A 454 -8.69 21.32 -1.63
N GLY A 455 -8.25 20.92 -2.82
CA GLY A 455 -9.06 20.11 -3.72
C GLY A 455 -10.24 20.83 -4.35
N GLY A 456 -10.34 22.16 -4.22
CA GLY A 456 -11.36 22.97 -4.85
C GLY A 456 -11.30 22.86 -6.38
N VAL A 457 -12.43 23.06 -7.05
CA VAL A 457 -12.50 23.12 -8.52
C VAL A 457 -12.76 24.57 -8.94
N ALA A 458 -11.95 25.07 -9.88
CA ALA A 458 -12.09 26.39 -10.47
C ALA A 458 -12.50 26.29 -11.94
N VAL A 459 -13.48 27.12 -12.34
CA VAL A 459 -13.77 27.37 -13.75
C VAL A 459 -12.81 28.44 -14.29
N THR A 460 -12.20 28.15 -15.43
CA THR A 460 -11.33 29.07 -16.18
C THR A 460 -11.89 29.31 -17.58
N GLY A 461 -11.31 30.24 -18.34
CA GLY A 461 -11.62 30.42 -19.76
C GLY A 461 -11.28 29.20 -20.64
N TRP A 462 -10.56 28.21 -20.09
CA TRP A 462 -10.08 27.01 -20.78
C TRP A 462 -10.74 25.71 -20.29
N GLY A 463 -11.67 25.80 -19.31
CA GLY A 463 -12.33 24.66 -18.69
C GLY A 463 -12.17 24.62 -17.17
N GLU A 464 -12.57 23.51 -16.56
CA GLU A 464 -12.49 23.27 -15.12
C GLU A 464 -11.13 22.69 -14.72
N ILE A 465 -10.54 23.19 -13.64
CA ILE A 465 -9.26 22.75 -13.10
C ILE A 465 -9.37 22.50 -11.59
N SER A 466 -8.61 21.54 -11.07
CA SER A 466 -8.44 21.32 -9.63
C SER A 466 -7.37 22.27 -9.06
N ILE A 467 -7.62 22.79 -7.86
CA ILE A 467 -6.72 23.69 -7.12
C ILE A 467 -5.93 22.85 -6.11
N ILE A 468 -4.59 23.04 -6.08
CA ILE A 468 -3.60 22.23 -5.35
C ILE A 468 -2.72 23.06 -4.44
#